data_AF-A0A946U0M4-F1
#
_entry.id   AF-A0A946U0M4-F1
#
_cell.length_a   1.000
_cell.length_b   1.000
_cell.length_c   1.000
_cell.angle_alpha   90.00
_cell.angle_beta   90.00
_cell.angle_gamma   90.00
#
_symmetry.space_group_name_H-M   'P 1'
#
loop_
_entity.id
_entity.type
_entity.pdbx_description
1 polymer ?
#
loop_
_entity_poly.entity_id
_entity_poly.type
_entity_poly.pdbx_seq_one_letter_code
_entity_poly.pdbx_strand_id
1 'polypeptide(L)'
;ALNETIIFYESPKRILATLTDMLEVFGNERKVCLAKELTKSFETIRTDIIENVIEYLSADLAHQKGEFVILISSADKIDLVDAENQLGKILPILCAEMGASKAAKLAAKITGIDKKHCYNKAIEL
;
A
#
# COMPACT_ATOMS: atom_id res chain seq x y z
N ALA A 1 -6.64 6.25 0.44
CA ALA A 1 -5.74 5.21 -0.10
C ALA A 1 -5.82 5.24 -1.62
N LEU A 2 -4.79 4.76 -2.32
CA LEU A 2 -4.87 4.58 -3.77
C LEU A 2 -5.75 3.37 -4.06
N ASN A 3 -6.90 3.58 -4.66
CA ASN A 3 -7.87 2.50 -4.90
C ASN A 3 -7.63 1.76 -6.22
N GLU A 4 -6.78 2.32 -7.07
CA GLU A 4 -6.48 1.83 -8.40
C GLU A 4 -4.97 1.79 -8.62
N THR A 5 -4.54 1.02 -9.63
CA THR A 5 -3.15 1.05 -10.10
C THR A 5 -2.82 2.41 -10.69
N ILE A 6 -1.66 2.96 -10.33
CA ILE A 6 -1.16 4.22 -10.90
C ILE A 6 0.05 3.92 -11.78
N ILE A 7 0.14 4.63 -12.91
CA ILE A 7 1.23 4.51 -13.88
C ILE A 7 2.05 5.80 -13.88
N PHE A 8 3.36 5.66 -13.75
CA PHE A 8 4.33 6.75 -13.83
C PHE A 8 5.30 6.51 -14.99
N TYR A 9 5.67 7.59 -15.67
CA TYR A 9 6.83 7.60 -16.56
C TYR A 9 8.02 8.17 -15.81
N GLU A 10 9.15 7.49 -15.88
CA GLU A 10 10.33 7.89 -15.12
C GLU A 10 11.62 7.83 -15.94
N SER A 11 12.47 8.81 -15.67
CA SER A 11 13.78 8.93 -16.26
C SER A 11 14.79 8.02 -15.55
N PRO A 12 15.82 7.53 -16.25
CA PRO A 12 16.87 6.70 -15.68
C PRO A 12 17.63 7.40 -14.55
N LYS A 13 17.75 8.73 -14.62
CA LYS A 13 18.47 9.55 -13.64
C LYS A 13 17.77 9.65 -12.29
N ARG A 14 16.46 9.40 -12.25
CA ARG A 14 15.64 9.56 -11.04
C ARG A 14 15.05 8.26 -10.54
N ILE A 15 15.16 7.15 -11.28
CA ILE A 15 14.45 5.91 -10.97
C ILE A 15 14.65 5.41 -9.54
N LEU A 16 15.89 5.43 -9.03
CA LEU A 16 16.17 5.04 -7.65
C LEU A 16 15.61 6.02 -6.62
N ALA A 17 15.76 7.33 -6.85
CA ALA A 17 15.21 8.35 -5.95
C ALA A 17 13.68 8.24 -5.88
N THR A 18 13.02 8.13 -7.03
CA THR A 18 11.57 7.94 -7.13
C THR A 18 11.11 6.69 -6.40
N LEU A 19 11.76 5.53 -6.60
CA LEU A 19 11.36 4.30 -5.90
C LEU A 19 11.63 4.37 -4.39
N THR A 20 12.68 5.08 -3.96
CA THR A 20 12.96 5.31 -2.54
C THR A 20 11.85 6.15 -1.89
N ASP A 21 11.44 7.24 -2.54
CA ASP A 21 10.31 8.06 -2.09
C ASP A 21 9.00 7.25 -2.09
N MET A 22 8.79 6.41 -3.11
CA MET A 22 7.64 5.51 -3.17
C MET A 22 7.63 4.50 -2.01
N LEU A 23 8.78 3.96 -1.61
CA LEU A 23 8.89 3.06 -0.47
C LEU A 23 8.46 3.76 0.82
N GLU A 24 8.96 4.98 1.05
CA GLU A 24 8.61 5.78 2.23
C GLU A 24 7.11 6.12 2.28
N VAL A 25 6.52 6.50 1.14
CA VAL A 25 5.12 6.94 1.07
C VAL A 25 4.13 5.77 1.05
N PHE A 26 4.45 4.67 0.37
CA PHE A 26 3.51 3.57 0.14
C PHE A 26 3.76 2.35 1.03
N GLY A 27 4.91 2.27 1.69
CA GLY A 27 5.28 1.19 2.60
C GLY A 27 5.93 -0.01 1.92
N ASN A 28 6.51 -0.87 2.74
CA ASN A 28 7.42 -1.94 2.31
C ASN A 28 6.73 -3.10 1.56
N GLU A 29 5.44 -3.30 1.80
CA GLU A 29 4.68 -4.40 1.20
C GLU A 29 4.07 -4.03 -0.16
N ARG A 30 4.17 -2.76 -0.57
CA ARG A 30 3.57 -2.31 -1.82
C ARG A 30 4.26 -2.96 -3.02
N LYS A 31 3.47 -3.55 -3.91
CA LYS A 31 3.95 -4.10 -5.17
C LYS A 31 4.07 -3.03 -6.25
N VAL A 32 5.15 -3.12 -7.02
CA VAL A 32 5.39 -2.33 -8.22
C VAL A 32 5.79 -3.22 -9.38
N CYS A 33 5.37 -2.85 -10.58
CA CYS A 33 5.90 -3.37 -11.84
C CYS A 33 6.79 -2.29 -12.47
N LEU A 34 8.07 -2.61 -12.62
CA LEU A 34 9.05 -1.84 -13.36
C LEU A 34 9.14 -2.41 -14.78
N ALA A 35 8.68 -1.64 -15.76
CA ALA A 35 8.84 -1.94 -17.17
C ALA A 35 9.90 -1.01 -17.78
N LYS A 36 10.90 -1.60 -18.44
CA LYS A 36 12.07 -0.91 -19.00
C LYS A 36 12.18 -1.20 -20.49
N GLU A 37 12.42 -0.16 -21.29
CA GLU A 37 12.64 -0.28 -22.75
C GLU A 37 11.52 -1.05 -23.47
N LEU A 38 10.25 -0.75 -23.13
CA LEU A 38 9.08 -1.38 -23.75
C LEU A 38 9.16 -1.35 -25.27
N THR A 39 8.79 -2.47 -25.92
CA THR A 39 8.84 -2.75 -27.36
C THR A 39 10.22 -2.91 -27.99
N LYS A 40 11.31 -2.73 -27.22
CA LYS A 40 12.69 -2.85 -27.74
C LYS A 40 13.26 -4.24 -27.48
N SER A 41 14.35 -4.60 -28.17
CA SER A 41 14.96 -5.94 -28.09
C SER A 41 15.44 -6.35 -26.69
N PHE A 42 15.68 -5.38 -25.80
CA PHE A 42 16.12 -5.61 -24.42
C PHE A 42 15.06 -5.15 -23.41
N GLU A 43 13.79 -5.34 -23.76
CA GLU A 43 12.66 -5.11 -22.86
C GLU A 43 12.83 -5.91 -21.57
N THR A 44 12.56 -5.28 -20.43
CA THR A 44 12.58 -5.93 -19.12
C THR A 44 11.33 -5.54 -18.35
N ILE A 45 10.59 -6.54 -17.85
CA ILE A 45 9.42 -6.33 -16.99
C ILE A 45 9.67 -7.08 -15.68
N ARG A 46 9.65 -6.36 -14.57
CA ARG A 46 9.86 -6.92 -13.24
C ARG A 46 8.77 -6.46 -12.29
N THR A 47 8.05 -7.42 -11.69
CA THR A 47 7.04 -7.14 -10.67
C THR A 47 7.47 -7.71 -9.34
N ASP A 48 7.56 -6.86 -8.33
CA ASP A 48 8.04 -7.23 -6.99
C ASP A 48 7.56 -6.20 -5.95
N ILE A 49 7.91 -6.38 -4.67
CA ILE A 49 7.82 -5.28 -3.69
C ILE A 49 8.83 -4.18 -4.02
N ILE A 50 8.54 -2.94 -3.63
CA ILE A 50 9.39 -1.78 -3.96
C ILE A 50 10.85 -2.00 -3.54
N GLU A 51 11.09 -2.56 -2.36
CA GLU A 51 12.42 -2.83 -1.82
C GLU A 51 13.25 -3.73 -2.75
N ASN A 52 12.69 -4.86 -3.19
CA ASN A 52 13.37 -5.78 -4.10
C ASN A 52 13.68 -5.16 -5.46
N VAL A 53 12.84 -4.22 -5.93
CA VAL A 53 13.12 -3.49 -7.18
C VAL A 53 14.26 -2.49 -6.98
N ILE A 54 14.33 -1.82 -5.83
CA ILE A 54 15.45 -0.94 -5.48
C ILE A 54 16.76 -1.74 -5.41
N GLU A 55 16.75 -2.90 -4.76
CA GLU A 55 17.92 -3.78 -4.69
C GLU A 55 18.39 -4.21 -6.09
N TYR A 56 17.45 -4.64 -6.95
CA TYR A 56 17.75 -5.00 -8.33
C TYR A 56 18.41 -3.86 -9.11
N LEU A 57 17.89 -2.64 -9.01
CA LEU A 57 18.45 -1.47 -9.68
C LEU A 57 19.80 -1.04 -9.09
N SER A 58 20.02 -1.28 -7.80
CA SER A 58 21.25 -0.94 -7.10
C SER A 58 22.39 -1.94 -7.37
N ALA A 59 22.04 -3.18 -7.74
CA ALA A 59 23.00 -4.24 -8.00
C ALA A 59 23.87 -4.02 -9.27
N ASP A 60 23.34 -3.31 -10.28
CA ASP A 60 24.07 -2.98 -11.51
C ASP A 60 23.57 -1.66 -12.13
N LEU A 61 24.50 -0.74 -12.42
CA LEU A 61 24.20 0.52 -13.11
C LEU A 61 23.60 0.31 -14.50
N ALA A 62 23.83 -0.81 -15.16
CA ALA A 62 23.19 -1.16 -16.43
C ALA A 62 21.66 -1.28 -16.28
N HIS A 63 21.16 -1.72 -15.12
CA HIS A 63 19.73 -1.86 -14.86
C HIS A 63 19.02 -0.49 -14.78
N GLN A 64 19.76 0.58 -14.49
CA GLN A 64 19.22 1.94 -14.40
C GLN A 64 19.18 2.67 -15.74
N LYS A 65 19.63 2.05 -16.84
CA LYS A 65 19.66 2.68 -18.17
C LYS A 65 18.40 2.42 -18.98
N GLY A 66 17.98 3.45 -19.70
CA GLY A 66 16.85 3.40 -20.63
C GLY A 66 15.64 4.17 -20.14
N GLU A 67 14.50 3.88 -20.72
CA GLU A 67 13.20 4.47 -20.43
C GLU A 67 12.41 3.54 -19.51
N PHE A 68 11.75 4.10 -18.49
CA PHE A 68 11.00 3.34 -17.49
C PHE A 68 9.53 3.75 -17.45
N VAL A 69 8.69 2.75 -17.25
CA VAL A 69 7.31 2.87 -16.80
C VAL A 69 7.19 2.13 -15.48
N ILE A 70 6.67 2.80 -14.44
CA ILE A 70 6.41 2.21 -13.14
C ILE A 70 4.90 2.09 -12.97
N LEU A 71 4.42 0.89 -12.68
CA LEU A 71 3.04 0.66 -12.29
C LEU A 71 3.03 0.29 -10.81
N ILE A 72 2.33 1.06 -9.98
CA ILE A 72 2.20 0.77 -8.56
C ILE A 72 0.82 0.19 -8.30
N SER A 73 0.77 -0.91 -7.54
CA SER A 73 -0.51 -1.53 -7.19
C SER A 73 -1.36 -0.56 -6.37
N SER A 74 -2.68 -0.79 -6.40
CA SER A 74 -3.57 -0.20 -5.41
C SER A 74 -3.07 -0.52 -4.00
N ALA A 75 -3.56 0.23 -3.00
CA ALA A 75 -3.46 -0.22 -1.63
C ALA A 75 -4.10 -1.61 -1.50
N ASP A 76 -3.56 -2.44 -0.61
CA ASP A 76 -4.19 -3.71 -0.29
C ASP A 76 -5.61 -3.44 0.19
N LYS A 77 -6.54 -4.23 -0.35
CA LYS A 77 -7.90 -4.21 0.17
C LYS A 77 -7.81 -4.75 1.59
N ILE A 78 -8.39 -3.99 2.54
CA ILE A 78 -8.59 -4.47 3.89
C ILE A 78 -9.23 -5.85 3.77
N ASP A 79 -8.61 -6.87 4.36
CA ASP A 79 -9.28 -8.15 4.54
C ASP A 79 -10.42 -7.89 5.52
N LEU A 80 -11.62 -7.72 4.97
CA LEU A 80 -12.80 -7.37 5.74
C LEU A 80 -13.12 -8.46 6.77
N VAL A 81 -12.75 -9.72 6.52
CA VAL A 81 -12.97 -10.81 7.47
C VAL A 81 -12.06 -10.65 8.68
N ASP A 82 -10.76 -10.41 8.46
CA ASP A 82 -9.81 -10.20 9.55
C ASP A 82 -10.11 -8.90 10.32
N ALA A 83 -10.40 -7.82 9.60
CA ALA A 83 -10.75 -6.54 10.19
C ALA A 83 -12.02 -6.63 11.05
N GLU A 84 -13.02 -7.41 10.63
CA GLU A 84 -14.25 -7.66 11.41
C GLU A 84 -13.96 -8.50 12.65
N ASN A 85 -13.12 -9.53 12.52
CA ASN A 85 -12.66 -10.34 13.65
C ASN A 85 -11.91 -9.49 14.68
N GLN A 86 -11.03 -8.60 14.23
CA GLN A 86 -10.32 -7.67 15.10
C GLN A 86 -11.28 -6.67 15.75
N LEU A 87 -12.24 -6.13 14.99
CA LEU A 87 -13.27 -5.21 15.49
C LEU A 87 -14.06 -5.85 16.64
N GLY A 88 -14.50 -7.10 16.47
CA GLY A 88 -15.22 -7.85 17.51
C GLY A 88 -14.43 -8.04 18.81
N LYS A 89 -13.09 -8.09 18.73
CA LYS A 89 -12.21 -8.21 19.91
C LYS A 89 -11.99 -6.87 20.61
N ILE A 90 -11.72 -5.80 19.85
CA ILE A 90 -11.31 -4.52 20.42
C ILE A 90 -12.49 -3.63 20.83
N LEU A 91 -13.61 -3.69 20.10
CA LEU A 91 -14.72 -2.75 20.28
C LEU A 91 -15.36 -2.86 21.68
N PRO A 92 -15.62 -4.06 22.24
CA PRO A 92 -16.15 -4.19 23.60
C PRO A 92 -15.23 -3.59 24.66
N ILE A 93 -13.91 -3.80 24.51
CA ILE A 93 -12.89 -3.26 25.43
C ILE A 93 -12.89 -1.73 25.36
N LEU A 94 -12.92 -1.16 24.16
CA LEU A 94 -12.97 0.29 23.99
C LEU A 94 -14.26 0.87 24.56
N CYS A 95 -15.42 0.24 24.34
CA CYS A 95 -16.69 0.72 24.88
C CYS A 95 -16.74 0.68 26.42
N ALA A 96 -16.02 -0.23 27.07
CA ALA A 96 -15.91 -0.26 28.52
C ALA A 96 -15.15 0.97 29.09
N GLU A 97 -14.17 1.48 28.35
CA GLU A 97 -13.31 2.60 28.79
C GLU A 97 -13.80 3.98 28.32
N MET A 98 -14.64 4.03 27.27
CA MET A 98 -15.13 5.29 26.71
C MET A 98 -16.49 5.14 26.02
N GLY A 99 -17.21 6.26 25.87
CA GLY A 99 -18.50 6.26 25.17
C GLY A 99 -18.41 5.79 23.71
N ALA A 100 -19.49 5.14 23.24
CA ALA A 100 -19.60 4.48 21.93
C ALA A 100 -19.05 5.30 20.74
N SER A 101 -19.27 6.62 20.73
CA SER A 101 -18.77 7.51 19.67
C SER A 101 -17.24 7.59 19.61
N LYS A 102 -16.58 7.65 20.77
CA LYS A 102 -15.11 7.65 20.85
C LYS A 102 -14.55 6.26 20.55
N ALA A 103 -15.16 5.22 21.10
CA ALA A 103 -14.77 3.83 20.84
C ALA A 103 -14.83 3.49 19.35
N ALA A 104 -15.94 3.81 18.67
CA ALA A 104 -16.10 3.61 17.24
C ALA A 104 -15.07 4.38 16.39
N LYS A 105 -14.73 5.62 16.78
CA LYS A 105 -13.70 6.40 16.07
C LYS A 105 -12.31 5.76 16.18
N LEU A 106 -11.97 5.20 17.35
CA LEU A 106 -10.69 4.52 17.56
C LEU A 106 -10.67 3.16 16.86
N ALA A 107 -11.73 2.37 17.00
CA ALA A 107 -11.85 1.07 16.34
C ALA A 107 -11.72 1.19 14.82
N ALA A 108 -12.42 2.16 14.21
CA ALA A 108 -12.30 2.45 12.77
C ALA A 108 -10.88 2.80 12.32
N LYS A 109 -10.11 3.50 13.16
CA LYS A 109 -8.70 3.79 12.88
C LYS A 109 -7.81 2.56 12.99
N ILE A 110 -8.12 1.65 13.90
CA ILE A 110 -7.32 0.45 14.17
C ILE A 110 -7.57 -0.62 13.10
N THR A 111 -8.84 -0.85 12.74
CA THR A 111 -9.24 -1.94 11.82
C THR A 111 -9.40 -1.49 10.38
N GLY A 112 -9.47 -0.17 10.13
CA GLY A 112 -9.78 0.38 8.82
C GLY A 112 -11.25 0.28 8.41
N ILE A 113 -12.12 -0.29 9.25
CA ILE A 113 -13.57 -0.38 8.99
C ILE A 113 -14.21 1.00 9.08
N ASP A 114 -15.27 1.20 8.28
CA ASP A 114 -16.06 2.43 8.30
C ASP A 114 -16.57 2.77 9.71
N LYS A 115 -16.41 4.04 10.11
CA LYS A 115 -16.78 4.53 11.44
C LYS A 115 -18.27 4.34 11.74
N LYS A 116 -19.16 4.50 10.77
CA LYS A 116 -20.61 4.33 10.97
C LYS A 116 -20.92 2.86 11.27
N HIS A 117 -20.27 1.93 10.58
CA HIS A 117 -20.37 0.50 10.90
C HIS A 117 -19.89 0.21 12.33
N CYS A 118 -18.70 0.69 12.71
CA CYS A 118 -18.20 0.53 14.08
C CYS A 118 -19.15 1.13 15.13
N TYR A 119 -19.75 2.28 14.84
CA TYR A 119 -20.67 2.96 15.76
C TYR A 119 -21.99 2.21 15.94
N ASN A 120 -22.57 1.70 14.86
CA ASN A 120 -23.79 0.89 14.95
C ASN A 120 -23.56 -0.36 15.83
N LYS A 121 -22.46 -1.09 15.59
CA LYS A 121 -22.07 -2.22 16.46
C LYS A 121 -21.86 -1.79 17.91
N ALA A 122 -21.26 -0.62 18.14
CA ALA A 122 -21.01 -0.13 19.50
C ALA A 122 -22.28 0.22 20.28
N ILE A 123 -23.39 0.54 19.61
CA ILE A 123 -24.69 0.79 20.27
C ILE A 123 -25.47 -0.51 20.50
N GLU A 124 -25.18 -1.55 19.72
CA GLU A 124 -25.78 -2.88 19.85
C GLU A 124 -25.11 -3.73 20.94
N LEU A 125 -23.92 -3.33 21.42
CA LEU A 125 -23.21 -3.92 22.56
C LEU A 125 -23.77 -3.41 23.90
#